data_AF-A0A3C1WVS7-F1
#
_entry.id   AF-A0A3C1WVS7-F1
#
_cell.length_a   1.000
_cell.length_b   1.000
_cell.length_c   1.000
_cell.angle_alpha   90.00
_cell.angle_beta   90.00
_cell.angle_gamma   90.00
#
_symmetry.space_group_name_H-M   'P 1'
#
loop_
_entity.id
_entity.type
_entity.pdbx_description
1 polymer ?
#
loop_
_entity_poly.entity_id
_entity_poly.type
_entity_poly.pdbx_seq_one_letter_code
_entity_poly.pdbx_strand_id
1 'polypeptide(L)'
;MMLGKHQIIESGQDGKSDKELIAFVPLSIPLLAGPGAMSNMIIAAHQAPNFINQTFLLLPCLAVSLLIWITLSFAENISKVIGTIGTKIITRVMGLLLGSMAIEFITRGVLDIIA
;
A
#
# COMPACT_ATOMS: atom_id res chain seq x y z
N MET A 1 -10.38 -21.05 -44.58
CA MET A 1 -9.53 -19.99 -45.17
C MET A 1 -9.93 -18.68 -44.51
N MET A 2 -8.94 -17.93 -44.02
CA MET A 2 -9.02 -16.57 -43.46
C MET A 2 -9.73 -16.39 -42.10
N LEU A 3 -9.22 -15.63 -41.15
CA LEU A 3 -7.86 -15.18 -40.80
C LEU A 3 -8.03 -14.56 -39.40
N GLY A 4 -6.97 -14.60 -38.61
CA GLY A 4 -7.01 -14.10 -37.24
C GLY A 4 -7.43 -12.64 -37.13
N LYS A 5 -8.17 -12.34 -36.07
CA LYS A 5 -8.11 -11.04 -35.42
C LYS A 5 -7.63 -11.25 -34.00
N HIS A 6 -6.33 -11.01 -33.87
CA HIS A 6 -5.67 -10.48 -32.69
C HIS A 6 -6.63 -9.57 -31.92
N GLN A 7 -7.19 -10.08 -30.83
CA GLN A 7 -7.88 -9.32 -29.81
C GLN A 7 -7.11 -9.65 -28.53
N ILE A 8 -5.95 -8.99 -28.40
CA ILE A 8 -5.30 -8.71 -27.12
C ILE A 8 -6.32 -7.85 -26.35
N ILE A 9 -7.34 -8.48 -25.81
CA ILE A 9 -8.27 -7.85 -24.88
C ILE A 9 -7.64 -8.06 -23.53
N GLU A 10 -6.88 -7.02 -23.18
CA GLU A 10 -7.01 -6.33 -21.91
C GLU A 10 -7.25 -7.28 -20.73
N SER A 11 -6.18 -7.51 -19.97
CA SER A 11 -6.22 -8.02 -18.59
C SER A 11 -6.99 -7.01 -17.72
N GLY A 12 -8.30 -6.94 -17.92
CA GLY A 12 -9.25 -6.06 -17.29
C GLY A 12 -10.38 -6.91 -16.78
N GLN A 13 -10.13 -7.57 -15.64
CA GLN A 13 -11.11 -7.95 -14.62
C GLN A 13 -12.54 -8.19 -15.14
N ASP A 14 -12.79 -9.37 -15.72
CA ASP A 14 -14.14 -9.85 -15.99
C ASP A 14 -14.78 -10.26 -14.65
N GLY A 15 -15.85 -9.57 -14.28
CA GLY A 15 -16.63 -9.88 -13.09
C GLY A 15 -17.55 -11.06 -13.34
N LYS A 16 -17.55 -12.03 -12.42
CA LYS A 16 -18.74 -12.82 -12.06
C LYS A 16 -18.59 -13.47 -10.68
N SER A 17 -19.67 -13.33 -9.93
CA SER A 17 -19.95 -13.84 -8.57
C SER A 17 -19.50 -15.28 -8.37
N ASP A 18 -18.81 -15.56 -7.27
CA ASP A 18 -19.33 -16.37 -6.15
C ASP A 18 -18.18 -16.82 -5.24
N LYS A 19 -18.32 -16.44 -3.96
CA LYS A 19 -17.30 -16.33 -2.92
C LYS A 19 -16.35 -15.17 -3.14
N GLU A 20 -16.51 -14.18 -2.27
CA GLU A 20 -15.48 -13.25 -1.83
C GLU A 20 -14.14 -13.98 -1.69
N LEU A 21 -13.41 -14.10 -2.79
CA LEU A 21 -11.98 -14.17 -2.72
C LEU A 21 -11.61 -12.80 -2.21
N ILE A 22 -11.55 -12.73 -0.88
CA ILE A 22 -10.86 -11.77 -0.05
C ILE A 22 -9.42 -11.77 -0.57
N ALA A 23 -9.22 -11.18 -1.74
CA ALA A 23 -7.93 -10.81 -2.30
C ALA A 23 -7.57 -9.46 -1.69
N PHE A 24 -7.69 -9.36 -0.37
CA PHE A 24 -6.80 -8.51 0.39
C PHE A 24 -5.42 -9.12 0.21
N VAL A 25 -4.68 -8.64 -0.78
CA VAL A 25 -3.27 -8.95 -0.88
C VAL A 25 -2.65 -8.58 0.47
N PRO A 26 -1.79 -9.42 1.08
CA PRO A 26 -1.21 -9.14 2.40
C PRO A 26 -0.45 -7.81 2.45
N LEU A 27 -0.17 -7.21 1.29
CA LEU A 27 0.47 -5.92 1.09
C LEU A 27 -0.47 -4.72 1.22
N SER A 28 -1.79 -4.87 1.17
CA SER A 28 -2.72 -3.73 1.21
C SER A 28 -2.66 -2.98 2.55
N ILE A 29 -2.51 -3.72 3.66
CA ILE A 29 -2.35 -3.13 5.00
C ILE A 29 -0.97 -2.44 5.13
N PRO A 30 0.16 -3.09 4.77
CA PRO A 30 1.47 -2.44 4.67
C PRO A 30 1.49 -1.20 3.79
N LEU A 31 0.77 -1.20 2.65
CA LEU A 31 0.71 -0.07 1.74
C LEU A 31 -0.06 1.10 2.35
N LEU A 32 -1.19 0.82 3.01
CA LEU A 32 -2.03 1.82 3.65
C LEU A 32 -1.35 2.48 4.86
N ALA A 33 -0.63 1.71 5.68
CA ALA A 33 0.19 2.26 6.76
C ALA A 33 1.48 2.91 6.24
N GLY A 34 1.99 2.43 5.11
CA GLY A 34 3.26 2.80 4.51
C GLY A 34 4.42 1.94 5.03
N PRO A 35 5.21 1.28 4.16
CA PRO A 35 6.29 0.39 4.61
C PRO A 35 7.43 1.13 5.33
N GLY A 36 7.69 2.40 5.00
CA GLY A 36 8.66 3.24 5.73
C GLY A 36 8.17 3.64 7.13
N ALA A 37 6.88 3.98 7.25
CA ALA A 37 6.27 4.29 8.55
C ALA A 37 6.22 3.06 9.46
N MET A 38 5.91 1.87 8.91
CA MET A 38 5.96 0.61 9.65
C MET A 38 7.36 0.35 10.23
N SER A 39 8.41 0.44 9.40
CA SER A 39 9.81 0.25 9.85
C SER A 39 10.19 1.24 10.96
N ASN A 40 9.85 2.53 10.77
CA ASN A 40 10.15 3.56 11.76
C ASN A 40 9.45 3.31 13.10
N MET A 41 8.20 2.82 13.08
CA MET A 41 7.45 2.45 14.29
C MET A 41 8.12 1.26 15.02
N ILE A 42 8.58 0.24 14.29
CA ILE A 42 9.30 -0.92 14.86
C ILE A 42 10.60 -0.46 15.55
N ILE A 43 11.39 0.37 14.87
CA ILE A 43 12.65 0.89 15.41
C ILE A 43 12.38 1.79 16.63
N ALA A 44 11.41 2.70 16.54
CA ALA A 44 11.02 3.57 17.64
C ALA A 44 10.51 2.79 18.87
N ALA A 45 9.80 1.69 18.65
CA ALA A 45 9.36 0.81 19.73
C ALA A 45 10.54 0.11 20.42
N HIS A 46 11.57 -0.30 19.66
CA HIS A 46 12.79 -0.88 20.24
C HIS A 46 13.66 0.14 21.00
N GLN A 47 13.65 1.40 20.61
CA GLN A 47 14.43 2.47 21.27
C GLN A 47 13.75 3.05 22.52
N ALA A 48 12.52 2.63 22.85
CA ALA A 48 11.74 3.14 23.97
C ALA A 48 11.73 2.12 25.15
N PRO A 49 12.69 2.17 26.09
CA PRO A 49 12.80 1.19 27.17
C PRO A 49 11.74 1.34 28.29
N ASN A 50 11.01 2.45 28.35
CA ASN A 50 10.02 2.74 29.39
C ASN A 50 8.59 2.63 28.85
N PHE A 51 7.69 1.99 29.61
CA PHE A 51 6.25 1.86 29.27
C PHE A 51 5.56 3.21 28.96
N ILE A 52 6.01 4.29 29.60
CA ILE A 52 5.52 5.65 29.35
C ILE A 52 5.87 6.15 27.94
N ASN A 53 7.10 5.92 27.48
CA ASN A 53 7.53 6.32 26.15
C ASN A 53 6.82 5.49 25.07
N GLN A 54 6.59 4.21 25.34
CA GLN A 54 5.84 3.33 24.44
C GLN A 54 4.37 3.74 24.32
N THR A 55 3.77 4.29 25.39
CA THR A 55 2.41 4.85 25.34
C THR A 55 2.36 6.10 24.46
N PHE A 56 3.44 6.88 24.39
CA PHE A 56 3.52 8.07 23.54
C PHE A 56 3.49 7.73 22.03
N LEU A 57 3.93 6.53 21.64
CA LEU A 57 3.84 6.04 20.25
C LEU A 57 2.38 5.82 19.79
N LEU A 58 1.42 5.70 20.72
CA LEU A 58 0.00 5.58 20.35
C LEU A 58 -0.55 6.86 19.72
N LEU A 59 -0.01 8.03 20.09
CA LEU A 59 -0.48 9.33 19.61
C LEU A 59 -0.37 9.46 18.07
N PRO A 60 0.80 9.24 17.43
CA PRO A 60 0.89 9.28 15.97
C PRO A 60 0.08 8.16 15.30
N CYS A 61 -0.05 6.99 15.94
CA CYS A 61 -0.85 5.89 15.41
C CYS A 61 -2.35 6.27 15.33
N LEU A 62 -2.89 6.85 16.41
CA LEU A 62 -4.26 7.36 16.46
C LEU A 62 -4.48 8.49 15.43
N ALA A 63 -3.54 9.41 15.31
CA ALA A 63 -3.63 10.52 14.36
C ALA A 63 -3.70 10.01 12.90
N VAL A 64 -2.83 9.06 12.53
CA VAL A 64 -2.83 8.45 11.19
C VAL A 64 -4.09 7.63 10.96
N SER A 65 -4.53 6.84 11.95
CA SER A 65 -5.76 6.04 11.85
C SER A 65 -7.00 6.93 11.62
N LEU A 66 -7.10 8.05 12.34
CA LEU A 66 -8.18 9.02 12.14
C LEU A 66 -8.14 9.63 10.74
N LEU A 67 -6.94 9.99 10.25
CA LEU A 67 -6.76 10.56 8.91
C LEU A 67 -7.18 9.56 7.82
N ILE A 68 -6.79 8.30 7.97
CA ILE A 68 -7.19 7.21 7.06
C ILE A 68 -8.70 7.03 7.10
N TRP A 69 -9.31 7.01 8.29
CA TRP A 69 -10.76 6.87 8.44
C TRP A 69 -11.52 8.00 7.73
N ILE A 70 -11.09 9.25 7.90
CA ILE A 70 -11.67 10.41 7.20
C ILE A 70 -11.50 10.24 5.68
N THR A 71 -10.31 9.89 5.22
CA THR A 71 -10.02 9.73 3.79
C THR A 71 -10.88 8.64 3.16
N LEU A 72 -11.01 7.48 3.82
CA LEU A 72 -11.87 6.39 3.38
C LEU A 72 -13.34 6.77 3.43
N SER A 73 -13.77 7.58 4.41
CA SER A 73 -15.15 8.08 4.47
C SER A 73 -15.50 8.95 3.26
N PHE A 74 -14.53 9.62 2.64
CA PHE A 74 -14.69 10.40 1.41
C PHE A 74 -14.32 9.60 0.14
N ALA A 75 -14.05 8.30 0.24
CA ALA A 75 -13.57 7.49 -0.88
C ALA A 75 -14.54 7.50 -2.08
N GLU A 76 -15.85 7.59 -1.86
CA GLU A 76 -16.83 7.62 -2.95
C GLU A 76 -16.69 8.89 -3.81
N ASN A 77 -16.44 10.04 -3.19
CA ASN A 77 -16.18 11.29 -3.90
C ASN A 77 -14.81 11.28 -4.59
N ILE A 78 -13.79 10.77 -3.90
CA ILE A 78 -12.43 10.62 -4.45
C ILE A 78 -12.44 9.72 -5.69
N SER A 79 -13.18 8.61 -5.65
CA SER A 79 -13.34 7.69 -6.77
C SER A 79 -13.97 8.37 -7.99
N LYS A 80 -14.99 9.21 -7.78
CA LYS A 80 -15.64 9.98 -8.86
C LYS A 80 -14.69 10.98 -9.53
N VAL A 81 -13.78 11.59 -8.76
CA VAL A 81 -12.79 12.56 -9.29
C VAL A 81 -11.66 11.87 -10.04
N ILE A 82 -11.16 10.74 -9.54
CA ILE A 82 -10.04 9.99 -10.12
C ILE A 82 -10.45 9.30 -11.44
N GLY A 83 -11.68 8.78 -11.50
CA GLY A 83 -12.19 8.06 -12.66
C GLY A 83 -11.39 6.80 -13.01
N THR A 84 -11.79 6.12 -14.09
CA THR A 84 -11.27 4.80 -14.44
C THR A 84 -9.81 4.84 -14.90
N ILE A 85 -9.42 5.90 -15.61
CA ILE A 85 -8.04 6.08 -16.11
C ILE A 85 -7.10 6.42 -14.94
N GLY A 86 -7.52 7.29 -14.02
CA GLY A 86 -6.74 7.68 -12.86
C GLY A 86 -6.42 6.47 -11.98
N THR A 87 -7.40 5.61 -11.71
CA THR A 87 -7.18 4.37 -10.93
C THR A 87 -6.17 3.44 -11.60
N LYS A 88 -6.22 3.27 -12.93
CA LYS A 88 -5.22 2.48 -13.67
C LYS A 88 -3.80 3.05 -13.51
N ILE A 89 -3.66 4.38 -13.57
CA ILE A 89 -2.38 5.06 -13.38
C ILE A 89 -1.89 4.89 -11.94
N ILE A 90 -2.74 5.12 -10.95
CA ILE A 90 -2.39 5.01 -9.53
C ILE A 90 -1.92 3.59 -9.21
N THR A 91 -2.60 2.55 -9.69
CA THR A 91 -2.16 1.15 -9.49
C THR A 91 -0.77 0.91 -10.07
N ARG A 92 -0.47 1.47 -11.26
CA ARG A 92 0.86 1.36 -11.87
C ARG A 92 1.92 2.10 -11.05
N VAL A 93 1.61 3.30 -10.60
CA VAL A 93 2.52 4.12 -9.77
C VAL A 93 2.76 3.44 -8.42
N MET A 94 1.73 2.91 -7.76
CA MET A 94 1.88 2.13 -6.51
C MET A 94 2.84 0.95 -6.69
N GLY A 95 2.73 0.22 -7.80
CA GLY A 95 3.67 -0.87 -8.12
C GLY A 95 5.11 -0.38 -8.33
N LEU A 96 5.30 0.74 -9.03
CA LEU A 96 6.64 1.34 -9.23
C LEU A 96 7.24 1.86 -7.91
N LEU A 97 6.42 2.50 -7.06
CA LEU A 97 6.83 2.96 -5.73
C LEU A 97 7.21 1.78 -4.83
N LEU A 98 6.42 0.71 -4.82
CA LEU A 98 6.75 -0.52 -4.09
C LEU A 98 8.07 -1.13 -4.58
N GLY A 99 8.32 -1.16 -5.89
CA GLY A 99 9.59 -1.60 -6.45
C GLY A 99 10.77 -0.75 -6.00
N SER A 100 10.61 0.58 -5.98
CA SER A 100 11.63 1.50 -5.47
C SER A 100 11.90 1.28 -3.98
N MET A 101 10.85 1.14 -3.16
CA MET A 101 10.98 0.87 -1.72
C MET A 101 11.68 -0.46 -1.46
N ALA A 102 11.43 -1.49 -2.28
CA ALA A 102 12.13 -2.76 -2.17
C ALA A 102 13.64 -2.60 -2.39
N ILE A 103 14.05 -1.84 -3.41
CA ILE A 103 15.46 -1.55 -3.67
C ILE A 103 16.06 -0.76 -2.49
N GLU A 104 15.35 0.26 -1.97
CA GLU A 104 15.81 1.03 -0.80
C GLU A 104 16.08 0.13 0.41
N PHE A 105 15.16 -0.78 0.75
CA PHE A 105 15.36 -1.70 1.87
C PHE A 105 16.51 -2.67 1.65
N ILE A 106 16.68 -3.19 0.44
CA ILE A 106 17.83 -4.05 0.10
C ILE A 106 19.13 -3.26 0.28
N THR A 107 19.22 -2.04 -0.25
CA THR A 107 20.41 -1.20 -0.14
C THR A 107 20.74 -0.86 1.31
N ARG A 108 19.74 -0.45 2.11
CA ARG A 108 19.93 -0.20 3.56
C ARG A 108 20.37 -1.45 4.29
N GLY A 109 19.73 -2.59 4.06
CA GLY A 109 20.09 -3.85 4.70
C GLY A 109 21.51 -4.31 4.36
N VAL A 110 21.96 -4.13 3.12
CA VAL A 110 23.35 -4.46 2.73
C VAL A 110 24.36 -3.50 3.37
N LEU A 111 24.05 -2.20 3.41
CA LEU A 111 24.92 -1.20 4.06
C LEU A 111 25.07 -1.48 5.55
N ASP A 112 23.98 -1.81 6.25
CA ASP A 112 24.00 -2.15 7.68
C ASP A 112 24.81 -3.41 8.00
N ILE A 113 25.02 -4.32 7.05
CA ILE A 113 25.84 -5.54 7.24
C ILE A 113 27.34 -5.26 7.03
N ILE A 114 27.68 -4.32 6.14
CA ILE A 114 29.07 -4.03 5.74
C ILE A 114 29.70 -2.94 6.62
N ALA A 115 28.89 -1.99 7.11
CA ALA A 115 29.32 -0.90 8.00
C ALA A 115 29.50 -1.38 9.45
#